data_AF-A0A964Z9G5-F1
#
_entry.id   AF-A0A964Z9G5-F1
#
_cell.length_a   1.000
_cell.length_b   1.000
_cell.length_c   1.000
_cell.angle_alpha   90.00
_cell.angle_beta   90.00
_cell.angle_gamma   90.00
#
_symmetry.space_group_name_H-M   'P 1'
#
loop_
_entity.id
_entity.type
_entity.pdbx_description
1 polymer ?
#
loop_
_entity_poly.entity_id
_entity_poly.type
_entity_poly.pdbx_seq_one_letter_code
_entity_poly.pdbx_strand_id
1 'polypeptide(L)'
;MMRWVAGTLPLLAVLTFAAVPSRPRIDPAGVPVELLLCGSGDQSAALDRFLETAGGAKARLVVLTSGAEGVSGPLGERAKKVGAKIEVRPWRVAADGTFTPLGDVTGVWLAGKMDRVPPMFRKALESVRIVAASEPTADLLPDAMFGGEQPGAYQVGYELGDRAALNVQGRTLRVVGNGKITIRINGTKTQKPRELVLTGKQEEDLTALRRSARDRAEEFPPARLGVPTVDKGTLIIVGGGGMPKGLIERFVEMAGGKEAKIVVLPTAMPDPLPKRDGIAELFRKAGAKVTILPARDRVGVESKESIAALREATGIWFGGGRQWRFVDAYEDTAVLPLMFDVLKRGGVIGGSSAGATIQGEYLARGGVFDNLAIRYEGYERGLNFLPGVAIDQHFAQRKRFKDMETLMRTFPQYLGIGLDEATAIIVRGSVAKVTGRGQVHFYDAAVTGPVSLSEGATYNLKTRQQVMP
;
A
#
# COMPACT_ATOMS: atom_id res chain seq x y z
N MET A 1 -57.46 -10.69 42.93
CA MET A 1 -56.45 -11.77 42.84
C MET A 1 -56.29 -12.13 41.38
N MET A 2 -55.38 -11.46 40.65
CA MET A 2 -55.09 -11.79 39.24
C MET A 2 -53.67 -11.36 38.91
N ARG A 3 -52.86 -12.36 38.54
CA ARG A 3 -51.42 -12.30 38.27
C ARG A 3 -51.13 -11.52 36.99
N TRP A 4 -50.14 -10.63 37.04
CA TRP A 4 -49.40 -10.19 35.85
C TRP A 4 -48.17 -11.07 35.68
N VAL A 5 -48.08 -11.75 34.54
CA VAL A 5 -46.91 -12.53 34.12
C VAL A 5 -46.03 -11.61 33.26
N ALA A 6 -44.74 -11.55 33.61
CA ALA A 6 -43.72 -10.79 32.92
C ALA A 6 -43.45 -11.35 31.51
N GLY A 7 -43.44 -10.46 30.51
CA GLY A 7 -42.91 -10.73 29.18
C GLY A 7 -41.53 -10.08 29.04
N THR A 8 -40.51 -10.90 28.81
CA THR A 8 -39.14 -10.50 28.49
C THR A 8 -39.04 -10.05 27.03
N LEU A 9 -38.64 -8.79 26.79
CA LEU A 9 -38.15 -8.34 25.47
C LEU A 9 -36.67 -8.76 25.32
N PRO A 10 -36.23 -9.25 24.15
CA PRO A 10 -34.82 -9.54 23.91
C PRO A 10 -34.05 -8.24 23.69
N LEU A 11 -32.96 -8.07 24.44
CA LEU A 11 -32.01 -6.98 24.24
C LEU A 11 -31.33 -7.16 22.87
N LEU A 12 -31.65 -6.27 21.92
CA LEU A 12 -30.90 -6.15 20.67
C LEU A 12 -29.50 -5.62 21.03
N ALA A 13 -28.49 -6.50 21.04
CA ALA A 13 -27.10 -6.09 21.20
C ALA A 13 -26.67 -5.34 19.92
N VAL A 14 -26.76 -4.02 19.94
CA VAL A 14 -26.08 -3.16 18.97
C VAL A 14 -24.59 -3.31 19.23
N LEU A 15 -23.91 -4.08 18.38
CA LEU A 15 -22.45 -4.10 18.29
C LEU A 15 -21.99 -2.72 17.82
N THR A 16 -21.80 -1.81 18.76
CA THR A 16 -21.02 -0.59 18.53
C THR A 16 -19.58 -1.02 18.33
N PHE A 17 -19.12 -1.00 17.07
CA PHE A 17 -17.69 -1.00 16.78
C PHE A 17 -17.09 0.21 17.50
N ALA A 18 -16.36 -0.03 18.59
CA ALA A 18 -15.54 1.00 19.20
C ALA A 18 -14.58 1.51 18.12
N ALA A 19 -14.67 2.80 17.79
CA ALA A 19 -13.78 3.43 16.84
C ALA A 19 -12.36 3.33 17.39
N VAL A 20 -11.55 2.43 16.82
CA VAL A 20 -10.09 2.46 16.98
C VAL A 20 -9.66 3.87 16.53
N PRO A 21 -8.92 4.64 17.35
CA PRO A 21 -8.52 5.98 16.98
C PRO A 21 -7.84 5.94 15.60
N SER A 22 -8.42 6.65 14.63
CA SER A 22 -7.96 6.61 13.24
C SER A 22 -6.55 7.18 13.16
N ARG A 23 -5.55 6.31 12.97
CA ARG A 23 -4.17 6.73 12.73
C ARG A 23 -4.10 7.46 11.39
N PRO A 24 -3.23 8.47 11.22
CA PRO A 24 -3.03 9.10 9.92
C PRO A 24 -2.61 8.07 8.88
N ARG A 25 -3.28 8.11 7.72
CA ARG A 25 -2.91 7.32 6.54
C ARG A 25 -1.42 7.47 6.25
N ILE A 26 -0.75 6.34 6.00
CA ILE A 26 0.63 6.34 5.48
C ILE A 26 0.57 6.87 4.04
N ASP A 27 1.25 7.99 3.78
CA ASP A 27 1.40 8.49 2.42
C ASP A 27 2.28 7.53 1.59
N PRO A 28 1.73 6.88 0.55
CA PRO A 28 2.48 5.91 -0.23
C PRO A 28 3.57 6.52 -1.11
N ALA A 29 3.58 7.85 -1.31
CA ALA A 29 4.62 8.55 -2.07
C ALA A 29 5.98 8.56 -1.34
N GLY A 30 6.00 8.30 -0.03
CA GLY A 30 7.20 8.33 0.79
C GLY A 30 7.54 9.75 1.24
N VAL A 31 8.79 10.18 1.03
CA VAL A 31 9.26 11.54 1.35
C VAL A 31 9.38 12.40 0.09
N PRO A 32 8.92 13.66 0.11
CA PRO A 32 8.88 14.51 -1.09
C PRO A 32 10.26 15.07 -1.50
N VAL A 33 11.25 15.04 -0.61
CA VAL A 33 12.63 15.47 -0.84
C VAL A 33 13.58 14.29 -0.74
N GLU A 34 14.68 14.29 -1.52
CA GLU A 34 15.72 13.28 -1.34
C GLU A 34 16.40 13.50 0.02
N LEU A 35 16.41 12.46 0.86
CA LEU A 35 17.10 12.48 2.16
C LEU A 35 18.39 11.67 2.07
N LEU A 36 19.42 12.14 2.75
CA LEU A 36 20.68 11.43 2.91
C LEU A 36 21.10 11.45 4.38
N LEU A 37 20.89 10.33 5.06
CA LEU A 37 21.07 10.23 6.51
C LEU A 37 22.36 9.47 6.78
N CYS A 38 23.36 10.13 7.35
CA CYS A 38 24.70 9.57 7.51
C CYS A 38 24.78 8.67 8.75
N GLY A 39 25.51 7.55 8.62
CA GLY A 39 26.06 6.82 9.75
C GLY A 39 27.30 7.50 10.32
N SER A 40 27.87 6.86 11.34
CA SER A 40 29.12 7.29 11.97
C SER A 40 30.33 7.13 11.03
N GLY A 41 31.44 7.75 11.40
CA GLY A 41 32.75 7.52 10.75
C GLY A 41 32.89 8.23 9.40
N ASP A 42 33.41 7.53 8.39
CA ASP A 42 33.76 8.15 7.10
C ASP A 42 32.52 8.45 6.24
N GLN A 43 32.24 9.74 6.06
CA GLN A 43 31.09 10.25 5.30
C GLN A 43 31.43 10.63 3.85
N SER A 44 32.61 10.24 3.33
CA SER A 44 33.08 10.64 1.99
C SER A 44 32.07 10.36 0.88
N ALA A 45 31.52 9.14 0.83
CA ALA A 45 30.53 8.76 -0.18
C ALA A 45 29.22 9.55 -0.04
N ALA A 46 28.81 9.87 1.19
CA ALA A 46 27.62 10.67 1.44
C ALA A 46 27.82 12.13 0.99
N LEU A 47 28.99 12.71 1.27
CA LEU A 47 29.34 14.06 0.83
C LEU A 47 29.34 14.16 -0.71
N ASP A 48 29.90 13.16 -1.40
CA ASP A 48 29.92 13.12 -2.86
C ASP A 48 28.50 13.02 -3.44
N ARG A 49 27.67 12.11 -2.89
CA ARG A 49 26.27 11.99 -3.29
C ARG A 49 25.48 13.28 -3.04
N PHE A 50 25.70 13.93 -1.89
CA PHE A 50 25.04 15.19 -1.56
C PHE A 50 25.36 16.29 -2.58
N LEU A 51 26.63 16.47 -2.91
CA LEU A 51 27.06 17.47 -3.90
C LEU A 51 26.55 17.16 -5.30
N GLU A 52 26.56 15.89 -5.71
CA GLU A 52 26.02 15.44 -6.98
C GLU A 52 24.53 15.81 -7.10
N THR A 53 23.69 15.37 -6.15
CA THR A 53 22.24 15.61 -6.15
C THR A 53 21.91 17.10 -6.02
N ALA A 54 22.70 17.85 -5.23
CA ALA A 54 22.53 19.29 -5.09
C ALA A 54 22.85 20.09 -6.37
N GLY A 55 23.49 19.49 -7.38
CA GLY A 55 23.77 20.10 -8.68
C GLY A 55 25.23 20.43 -8.96
N GLY A 56 26.17 19.83 -8.22
CA GLY A 56 27.62 19.98 -8.42
C GLY A 56 28.07 21.44 -8.39
N ALA A 57 28.74 21.91 -9.44
CA ALA A 57 29.22 23.29 -9.55
C ALA A 57 28.12 24.37 -9.49
N LYS A 58 26.87 24.01 -9.83
CA LYS A 58 25.72 24.93 -9.77
C LYS A 58 25.01 24.88 -8.42
N ALA A 59 25.46 24.02 -7.50
CA ALA A 59 24.82 23.86 -6.21
C ALA A 59 24.94 25.13 -5.37
N ARG A 60 23.85 25.42 -4.65
CA ARG A 60 23.77 26.47 -3.63
C ARG A 60 23.40 25.76 -2.34
N LEU A 61 24.37 25.66 -1.45
CA LEU A 61 24.33 24.82 -0.26
C LEU A 61 24.16 25.69 0.98
N VAL A 62 23.32 25.23 1.90
CA VAL A 62 23.27 25.78 3.26
C VAL A 62 23.64 24.69 4.24
N VAL A 63 24.60 24.98 5.10
CA VAL A 63 24.91 24.18 6.28
C VAL A 63 24.21 24.80 7.47
N LEU A 64 23.33 24.03 8.11
CA LEU A 64 22.65 24.41 9.34
C LEU A 64 23.35 23.73 10.51
N THR A 65 23.86 24.52 11.45
CA THR A 65 24.65 24.03 12.59
C THR A 65 24.18 24.66 13.89
N SER A 66 24.17 23.90 14.98
CA SER A 66 23.91 24.40 16.33
C SER A 66 25.14 25.08 16.97
N GLY A 67 26.32 24.96 16.35
CA GLY A 67 27.59 25.51 16.83
C GLY A 67 28.23 26.55 15.90
N ALA A 68 29.38 27.07 16.31
CA ALA A 68 30.16 28.06 15.54
C ALA A 68 31.06 27.43 14.45
N GLU A 69 30.88 26.15 14.12
CA GLU A 69 31.71 25.47 13.13
C GLU A 69 31.50 26.11 11.75
N GLY A 70 32.56 26.77 11.29
CA GLY A 70 32.57 27.52 10.04
C GLY A 70 32.57 26.62 8.80
N VAL A 71 32.60 27.29 7.65
CA VAL A 71 32.59 26.71 6.29
C VAL A 71 33.79 25.77 6.01
N SER A 72 34.72 25.56 6.95
CA SER A 72 36.00 24.87 6.77
C SER A 72 35.98 23.36 7.02
N GLY A 73 34.82 22.71 7.13
CA GLY A 73 34.72 21.24 7.26
C GLY A 73 34.87 20.48 5.93
N PRO A 74 34.85 19.12 5.96
CA PRO A 74 34.99 18.28 4.76
C PRO A 74 34.03 18.62 3.61
N LEU A 75 32.79 19.02 3.94
CA LEU A 75 31.82 19.49 2.95
C LEU A 75 32.27 20.79 2.27
N GLY A 76 32.82 21.74 3.02
CA GLY A 76 33.29 23.01 2.48
C GLY A 76 34.50 22.85 1.56
N GLU A 77 35.43 21.97 1.92
CA GLU A 77 36.57 21.64 1.06
C GLU A 77 36.12 21.04 -0.28
N ARG A 78 35.20 20.07 -0.24
CA ARG A 78 34.65 19.45 -1.44
C ARG A 78 33.83 20.44 -2.27
N ALA A 79 32.99 21.27 -1.63
CA ALA A 79 32.21 22.31 -2.27
C ALA A 79 33.12 23.31 -3.02
N LYS A 80 34.20 23.77 -2.39
CA LYS A 80 35.20 24.63 -3.02
C LYS A 80 35.85 23.96 -4.23
N LYS A 81 36.19 22.67 -4.12
CA LYS A 81 36.83 21.89 -5.18
C LYS A 81 35.93 21.73 -6.42
N VAL A 82 34.61 21.62 -6.23
CA VAL A 82 33.64 21.52 -7.33
C VAL A 82 33.06 22.87 -7.77
N GLY A 83 33.41 23.97 -7.10
CA GLY A 83 32.91 25.32 -7.39
C GLY A 83 31.48 25.60 -6.89
N ALA A 84 30.96 24.80 -5.96
CA ALA A 84 29.64 25.02 -5.37
C ALA A 84 29.65 26.23 -4.42
N LYS A 85 28.54 26.97 -4.37
CA LYS A 85 28.35 28.04 -3.38
C LYS A 85 27.86 27.43 -2.08
N ILE A 86 28.51 27.76 -0.97
CA ILE A 86 28.15 27.27 0.36
C ILE A 86 28.04 28.43 1.35
N GLU A 87 26.99 28.37 2.16
CA GLU A 87 26.73 29.30 3.25
C GLU A 87 26.52 28.49 4.53
N VAL A 88 27.04 28.98 5.66
CA VAL A 88 26.76 28.41 6.98
C VAL A 88 25.81 29.34 7.71
N ARG A 89 24.70 28.80 8.20
CA ARG A 89 23.71 29.53 8.99
C ARG A 89 23.55 28.85 10.35
N PRO A 90 23.46 29.61 11.46
CA PRO A 90 23.12 29.02 12.74
C PRO A 90 21.70 28.45 12.69
N TRP A 91 21.52 27.30 13.33
CA TRP A 91 20.23 26.72 13.60
C TRP A 91 19.56 27.52 14.72
N ARG A 92 18.87 28.61 14.38
CA ARG A 92 17.95 29.30 15.29
C ARG A 92 16.63 29.54 14.58
N VAL A 93 15.62 28.81 15.04
CA VAL A 93 14.23 29.29 14.91
C VAL A 93 14.15 30.51 15.81
N ALA A 94 13.68 31.64 15.31
CA ALA A 94 13.47 32.81 16.15
C ALA A 94 12.47 32.47 17.28
N ALA A 95 12.49 33.24 18.37
CA ALA A 95 11.66 32.96 19.55
C ALA A 95 10.14 32.93 19.24
N ASP A 96 9.73 33.54 18.13
CA ASP A 96 8.36 33.56 17.59
C ASP A 96 8.03 32.38 16.65
N GLY A 97 8.95 31.42 16.49
CA GLY A 97 8.79 30.29 15.58
C GLY A 97 9.16 30.59 14.13
N THR A 98 9.61 31.81 13.81
CA THR A 98 9.94 32.17 12.42
C THR A 98 11.28 31.58 11.99
N PHE A 99 11.30 31.10 10.74
CA PHE A 99 12.46 30.49 10.12
C PHE A 99 12.91 31.36 8.95
N THR A 100 14.20 31.68 8.90
CA THR A 100 14.79 32.42 7.78
C THR A 100 14.60 31.63 6.49
N PRO A 101 13.90 32.16 5.48
CA PRO A 101 13.67 31.44 4.23
C PRO A 101 14.96 30.86 3.65
N LEU A 102 14.91 29.62 3.16
CA LEU A 102 16.06 28.99 2.51
C LEU A 102 16.48 29.77 1.26
N GLY A 103 15.52 30.38 0.57
CA GLY A 103 15.77 31.09 -0.69
C GLY A 103 15.99 30.11 -1.83
N ASP A 104 16.81 30.49 -2.82
CA ASP A 104 17.17 29.63 -3.95
C ASP A 104 18.35 28.72 -3.59
N VAL A 105 18.09 27.77 -2.68
CA VAL A 105 19.03 26.76 -2.19
C VAL A 105 18.69 25.41 -2.81
N THR A 106 19.71 24.67 -3.24
CA THR A 106 19.52 23.36 -3.86
C THR A 106 19.80 22.20 -2.91
N GLY A 107 20.62 22.40 -1.87
CA GLY A 107 20.94 21.36 -0.89
C GLY A 107 21.10 21.92 0.52
N VAL A 108 20.57 21.20 1.51
CA VAL A 108 20.68 21.54 2.93
C VAL A 108 21.46 20.44 3.67
N TRP A 109 22.51 20.81 4.39
CA TRP A 109 23.26 19.90 5.24
C TRP A 109 23.01 20.24 6.71
N LEU A 110 22.41 19.32 7.46
CA LEU A 110 22.19 19.42 8.89
C LEU A 110 23.43 18.86 9.60
N ALA A 111 24.22 19.77 10.18
CA ALA A 111 25.44 19.44 10.91
C ALA A 111 25.14 19.36 12.41
N GLY A 112 25.48 18.23 13.01
CA GLY A 112 25.30 17.97 14.44
C GLY A 112 23.92 17.41 14.81
N LYS A 113 23.78 16.99 16.06
CA LYS A 113 22.53 16.46 16.61
C LYS A 113 21.43 17.52 16.71
N MET A 114 20.26 17.22 16.14
CA MET A 114 19.03 17.98 16.32
C MET A 114 18.05 17.21 17.19
N ASP A 115 17.62 17.82 18.30
CA ASP A 115 16.63 17.21 19.19
C ASP A 115 15.24 17.15 18.56
N ARG A 116 14.86 18.15 17.75
CA ARG A 116 13.56 18.21 17.07
C ARG A 116 13.60 19.01 15.77
N VAL A 117 12.85 18.57 14.77
CA VAL A 117 12.64 19.31 13.52
C VAL A 117 11.22 19.93 13.50
N PRO A 118 11.09 21.27 13.55
CA PRO A 118 9.79 21.93 13.52
C PRO A 118 8.99 21.64 12.23
N PRO A 119 7.65 21.51 12.28
CA PRO A 119 6.84 21.21 11.09
C PRO A 119 6.98 22.23 9.95
N MET A 120 7.05 23.53 10.26
CA MET A 120 7.26 24.57 9.23
C MET A 120 8.61 24.42 8.53
N PHE A 121 9.64 23.98 9.25
CA PHE A 121 10.95 23.73 8.68
C PHE A 121 10.93 22.50 7.76
N ARG A 122 10.23 21.42 8.16
CA ARG A 122 10.04 20.26 7.29
C ARG A 122 9.44 20.66 5.94
N LYS A 123 8.41 21.51 5.94
CA LYS A 123 7.81 22.01 4.70
C LYS A 123 8.78 22.83 3.83
N ALA A 124 9.63 23.65 4.45
CA ALA A 124 10.66 24.39 3.71
C ALA A 124 11.68 23.46 3.06
N LEU A 125 12.05 22.36 3.73
CA LEU A 125 12.95 21.34 3.19
C LEU A 125 12.38 20.63 1.94
N GLU A 126 11.07 20.56 1.77
CA GLU A 126 10.45 19.94 0.58
C GLU A 126 10.72 20.74 -0.71
N SER A 127 11.18 21.98 -0.60
CA SER A 127 11.50 22.85 -1.75
C SER A 127 12.92 22.68 -2.30
N VAL A 128 13.81 21.97 -1.58
CA VAL A 128 15.19 21.74 -2.01
C VAL A 128 15.34 20.38 -2.68
N ARG A 129 16.45 20.15 -3.38
CA ARG A 129 16.69 18.87 -4.08
C ARG A 129 17.07 17.76 -3.11
N ILE A 130 17.88 18.09 -2.11
CA ILE A 130 18.41 17.13 -1.15
C ILE A 130 18.60 17.75 0.23
N VAL A 131 18.29 16.95 1.25
CA VAL A 131 18.64 17.23 2.64
C VAL A 131 19.53 16.11 3.16
N ALA A 132 20.70 16.47 3.66
CA ALA A 132 21.59 15.54 4.33
C ALA A 132 21.64 15.82 5.84
N ALA A 133 21.84 14.79 6.64
CA ALA A 133 22.06 14.93 8.07
C ALA A 133 23.25 14.09 8.52
N SER A 134 24.25 14.74 9.13
CA SER A 134 25.43 14.04 9.67
C SER A 134 25.09 13.19 10.89
N GLU A 135 24.08 13.62 11.66
CA GLU A 135 23.52 12.93 12.82
C GLU A 135 21.99 12.92 12.71
N PRO A 136 21.39 11.87 12.11
CA PRO A 136 19.97 11.84 11.83
C PRO A 136 19.11 11.72 13.09
N THR A 137 17.98 12.41 13.08
CA THR A 137 16.95 12.37 14.13
C THR A 137 15.65 11.77 13.59
N ALA A 138 14.82 11.21 14.47
CA ALA A 138 13.56 10.55 14.13
C ALA A 138 12.59 11.46 13.36
N ASP A 139 12.70 12.78 13.51
CA ASP A 139 11.83 13.73 12.79
C ASP A 139 12.18 13.89 11.29
N LEU A 140 13.29 13.34 10.80
CA LEU A 140 13.65 13.47 9.37
C LEU A 140 12.99 12.42 8.48
N LEU A 141 12.71 11.23 9.02
CA LEU A 141 12.15 10.10 8.28
C LEU A 141 10.87 9.63 8.99
N PRO A 142 9.72 9.55 8.31
CA PRO A 142 8.45 9.26 8.98
C PRO A 142 8.44 7.86 9.59
N ASP A 143 7.92 7.76 10.81
CA ASP A 143 7.87 6.54 11.62
C ASP A 143 9.25 5.91 11.92
N ALA A 144 10.35 6.65 11.73
CA ALA A 144 11.69 6.14 11.98
C ALA A 144 12.08 6.22 13.46
N MET A 145 12.93 5.29 13.87
CA MET A 145 13.74 5.34 15.08
C MET A 145 15.18 5.03 14.69
N PHE A 146 16.12 5.92 14.99
CA PHE A 146 17.54 5.71 14.68
C PHE A 146 18.28 5.14 15.88
N GLY A 147 19.24 4.26 15.63
CA GLY A 147 20.09 3.63 16.65
C GLY A 147 19.93 2.12 16.74
N GLY A 148 20.63 1.51 17.70
CA GLY A 148 20.63 0.05 17.94
C GLY A 148 19.52 -0.44 18.87
N GLU A 149 18.67 0.45 19.37
CA GLU A 149 17.57 0.13 20.28
C GLU A 149 16.38 -0.51 19.54
N GLN A 150 15.49 -1.19 20.29
CA GLN A 150 14.27 -1.74 19.71
C GLN A 150 13.30 -0.61 19.34
N PRO A 151 12.73 -0.60 18.12
CA PRO A 151 11.76 0.41 17.73
C PRO A 151 10.51 0.36 18.62
N GLY A 152 9.79 1.47 18.75
CA GLY A 152 8.47 1.48 19.36
C GLY A 152 7.41 0.80 18.50
N ALA A 153 6.19 0.67 19.02
CA ALA A 153 5.05 0.26 18.21
C ALA A 153 4.88 1.22 17.02
N TYR A 154 4.54 0.68 15.86
CA TYR A 154 4.39 1.43 14.61
C TYR A 154 5.66 2.10 14.05
N GLN A 155 6.83 1.92 14.67
CA GLN A 155 8.09 2.49 14.20
C GLN A 155 8.94 1.46 13.45
N VAL A 156 9.81 1.97 12.58
CA VAL A 156 10.86 1.22 11.89
C VAL A 156 12.20 1.65 12.46
N GLY A 157 12.97 0.70 12.96
CA GLY A 157 14.32 0.93 13.49
C GLY A 157 15.36 0.97 12.38
N TYR A 158 16.28 1.92 12.43
CA TYR A 158 17.38 2.10 11.47
C TYR A 158 18.71 2.24 12.21
N GLU A 159 19.61 1.29 11.98
CA GLU A 159 21.00 1.35 12.44
C GLU A 159 21.91 1.63 11.23
N LEU A 160 22.51 2.81 11.21
CA LEU A 160 23.36 3.28 10.12
C LEU A 160 24.82 2.98 10.47
N GLY A 161 25.41 2.00 9.79
CA GLY A 161 26.79 1.57 10.07
C GLY A 161 27.86 2.56 9.61
N ASP A 162 29.10 2.30 10.01
CA ASP A 162 30.26 3.04 9.51
C ASP A 162 30.36 2.96 7.98
N ARG A 163 30.75 4.07 7.35
CA ARG A 163 30.85 4.24 5.89
C ARG A 163 29.55 3.98 5.12
N ALA A 164 28.40 4.11 5.78
CA ALA A 164 27.09 4.03 5.16
C ALA A 164 26.29 5.33 5.36
N ALA A 165 25.51 5.69 4.35
CA ALA A 165 24.43 6.64 4.49
C ALA A 165 23.15 6.07 3.87
N LEU A 166 22.02 6.28 4.54
CA LEU A 166 20.70 5.92 4.04
C LEU A 166 20.25 7.00 3.07
N ASN A 167 20.15 6.66 1.80
CA ASN A 167 19.54 7.52 0.79
C ASN A 167 18.07 7.14 0.62
N VAL A 168 17.19 8.13 0.77
CA VAL A 168 15.74 7.97 0.61
C VAL A 168 15.28 8.88 -0.52
N GLN A 169 14.77 8.28 -1.59
CA GLN A 169 14.22 9.01 -2.73
C GLN A 169 12.76 8.60 -2.93
N GLY A 170 11.83 9.49 -2.59
CA GLY A 170 10.42 9.13 -2.52
C GLY A 170 10.24 8.04 -1.46
N ARG A 171 9.91 6.84 -1.91
CA ARG A 171 9.75 5.64 -1.06
C ARG A 171 10.90 4.64 -1.16
N THR A 172 11.88 4.86 -2.03
CA THR A 172 12.98 3.92 -2.23
C THR A 172 14.11 4.21 -1.26
N LEU A 173 14.56 3.18 -0.55
CA LEU A 173 15.70 3.20 0.35
C LEU A 173 16.92 2.53 -0.30
N ARG A 174 18.09 3.18 -0.20
CA ARG A 174 19.38 2.67 -0.71
C ARG A 174 20.51 2.95 0.27
N VAL A 175 21.57 2.17 0.16
CA VAL A 175 22.84 2.45 0.85
C VAL A 175 23.75 3.25 -0.06
N VAL A 176 24.34 4.31 0.47
CA VAL A 176 25.45 5.05 -0.15
C VAL A 176 26.72 4.76 0.66
N GLY A 177 27.79 4.38 -0.05
CA GLY A 177 29.04 3.93 0.56
C GLY A 177 29.19 2.42 0.64
N ASN A 178 30.20 1.96 1.37
CA ASN A 178 30.57 0.54 1.46
C ASN A 178 30.14 -0.13 2.77
N GLY A 179 29.49 0.63 3.66
CA GLY A 179 28.93 0.11 4.90
C GLY A 179 27.60 -0.63 4.69
N LYS A 180 26.90 -0.86 5.80
CA LYS A 180 25.60 -1.52 5.83
C LYS A 180 24.59 -0.71 6.63
N ILE A 181 23.32 -0.89 6.32
CA ILE A 181 22.20 -0.35 7.09
C ILE A 181 21.36 -1.52 7.58
N THR A 182 21.17 -1.62 8.88
CA THR A 182 20.27 -2.62 9.48
C THR A 182 18.92 -1.99 9.76
N ILE A 183 17.85 -2.62 9.27
CA ILE A 183 16.47 -2.18 9.44
C ILE A 183 15.75 -3.21 10.31
N ARG A 184 15.04 -2.74 11.34
CA ARG A 184 14.32 -3.60 12.30
C ARG A 184 12.86 -3.22 12.40
N ILE A 185 12.01 -4.24 12.50
CA ILE A 185 10.59 -4.12 12.83
C ILE A 185 10.27 -5.13 13.92
N ASN A 186 9.54 -4.68 14.93
CA ASN A 186 9.21 -5.51 16.09
C ASN A 186 8.45 -6.79 15.71
N GLY A 187 8.68 -7.84 16.50
CA GLY A 187 7.86 -9.03 16.47
C GLY A 187 6.47 -8.78 17.08
N THR A 188 5.59 -9.74 16.89
CA THR A 188 4.33 -9.85 17.63
C THR A 188 4.33 -11.19 18.39
N LYS A 189 3.24 -11.53 19.07
CA LYS A 189 3.06 -12.88 19.65
C LYS A 189 3.10 -13.99 18.59
N THR A 190 2.70 -13.68 17.36
CA THR A 190 2.52 -14.66 16.28
C THR A 190 3.54 -14.51 15.15
N GLN A 191 4.29 -13.41 15.12
CA GLN A 191 5.30 -13.13 14.10
C GLN A 191 6.64 -12.83 14.74
N LYS A 192 7.71 -13.48 14.24
CA LYS A 192 9.08 -13.17 14.66
C LYS A 192 9.45 -11.72 14.30
N PRO A 193 10.33 -11.06 15.07
CA PRO A 193 10.93 -9.80 14.65
C PRO A 193 11.53 -9.90 13.25
N ARG A 194 11.43 -8.81 12.48
CA ARG A 194 12.01 -8.73 11.14
C ARG A 194 13.25 -7.87 11.21
N GLU A 195 14.36 -8.41 10.73
CA GLU A 195 15.63 -7.71 10.56
C GLU A 195 16.09 -7.86 9.11
N LEU A 196 16.49 -6.74 8.50
CA LEU A 196 16.99 -6.66 7.14
C LEU A 196 18.33 -5.94 7.16
N VAL A 197 19.27 -6.39 6.33
CA VAL A 197 20.55 -5.71 6.15
C VAL A 197 20.66 -5.26 4.71
N LEU A 198 20.68 -3.95 4.48
CA LEU A 198 20.89 -3.35 3.17
C LEU A 198 22.37 -3.07 2.95
N THR A 199 22.84 -3.45 1.77
CA THR A 199 24.23 -3.26 1.30
C THR A 199 24.28 -3.09 -0.22
N GLY A 200 25.33 -2.47 -0.71
CA GLY A 200 25.61 -2.38 -2.15
C GLY A 200 24.43 -1.78 -2.93
N LYS A 201 23.94 -2.53 -3.93
CA LYS A 201 22.86 -2.08 -4.83
C LYS A 201 21.45 -2.49 -4.39
N GLN A 202 21.29 -3.02 -3.18
CA GLN A 202 19.98 -3.43 -2.68
C GLN A 202 19.06 -2.22 -2.50
N GLU A 203 17.77 -2.45 -2.71
CA GLU A 203 16.70 -1.48 -2.51
C GLU A 203 15.70 -2.04 -1.51
N GLU A 204 15.07 -1.13 -0.76
CA GLU A 204 13.91 -1.47 0.07
C GLU A 204 12.86 -0.37 -0.03
N ASP A 205 11.63 -0.72 0.32
CA ASP A 205 10.48 0.15 0.21
C ASP A 205 10.07 0.74 1.57
N LEU A 206 10.25 2.05 1.74
CA LEU A 206 9.91 2.78 2.95
C LEU A 206 8.43 2.59 3.34
N THR A 207 7.53 2.68 2.36
CA THR A 207 6.09 2.54 2.60
C THR A 207 5.74 1.14 3.10
N ALA A 208 6.32 0.09 2.51
CA ALA A 208 6.14 -1.29 2.94
C ALA A 208 6.68 -1.53 4.35
N LEU A 209 7.85 -0.98 4.69
CA LEU A 209 8.39 -1.08 6.06
C LEU A 209 7.46 -0.43 7.08
N ARG A 210 6.96 0.77 6.78
CA ARG A 210 6.03 1.50 7.66
C ARG A 210 4.69 0.76 7.81
N ARG A 211 4.16 0.21 6.72
CA ARG A 211 2.96 -0.63 6.76
C ARG A 211 3.20 -1.93 7.52
N SER A 212 4.34 -2.58 7.35
CA SER A 212 4.72 -3.79 8.12
C SER A 212 4.76 -3.50 9.62
N ALA A 213 5.36 -2.38 10.04
CA ALA A 213 5.34 -1.94 11.43
C ALA A 213 3.92 -1.67 11.96
N ARG A 214 3.06 -1.02 11.16
CA ARG A 214 1.63 -0.81 11.48
C ARG A 214 0.89 -2.13 11.62
N ASP A 215 0.95 -2.98 10.61
CA ASP A 215 0.22 -4.25 10.54
C ASP A 215 0.61 -5.16 11.71
N ARG A 216 1.88 -5.17 12.12
CA ARG A 216 2.36 -5.89 13.32
C ARG A 216 1.80 -5.28 14.61
N ALA A 217 1.78 -3.97 14.74
CA ALA A 217 1.20 -3.29 15.91
C ALA A 217 -0.32 -3.48 16.02
N GLU A 218 -1.00 -3.72 14.90
CA GLU A 218 -2.43 -4.03 14.82
C GLU A 218 -2.73 -5.55 14.86
N GLU A 219 -1.73 -6.38 15.17
CA GLU A 219 -1.85 -7.85 15.24
C GLU A 219 -2.40 -8.49 13.94
N PHE A 220 -2.01 -7.99 12.78
CA PHE A 220 -2.30 -8.64 11.50
C PHE A 220 -1.53 -9.97 11.33
N PRO A 221 -2.08 -10.97 10.62
CA PRO A 221 -3.50 -11.10 10.31
C PRO A 221 -4.31 -11.38 11.56
N PRO A 222 -5.57 -10.91 11.62
CA PRO A 222 -6.39 -11.11 12.80
C PRO A 222 -6.62 -12.62 13.04
N ALA A 223 -6.69 -13.01 14.31
CA ALA A 223 -6.91 -14.41 14.70
C ALA A 223 -8.29 -14.92 14.25
N ARG A 224 -9.27 -14.02 14.12
CA ARG A 224 -10.61 -14.30 13.59
C ARG A 224 -10.85 -13.39 12.39
N LEU A 225 -11.13 -14.01 11.25
CA LEU A 225 -11.42 -13.29 10.02
C LEU A 225 -12.91 -12.99 9.89
N GLY A 226 -13.23 -12.02 9.03
CA GLY A 226 -14.61 -11.81 8.58
C GLY A 226 -15.15 -13.02 7.82
N VAL A 227 -16.47 -13.19 7.85
CA VAL A 227 -17.14 -14.23 7.06
C VAL A 227 -17.10 -13.82 5.57
N PRO A 228 -16.70 -14.71 4.65
CA PRO A 228 -16.69 -14.40 3.21
C PRO A 228 -18.12 -14.35 2.65
N THR A 229 -18.76 -13.19 2.78
CA THR A 229 -20.12 -12.93 2.31
C THR A 229 -20.26 -11.54 1.69
N VAL A 230 -21.17 -11.42 0.72
CA VAL A 230 -21.57 -10.18 0.06
C VAL A 230 -23.09 -10.04 0.17
N ASP A 231 -23.57 -9.28 1.16
CA ASP A 231 -24.97 -9.38 1.63
C ASP A 231 -26.04 -8.98 0.60
N LYS A 232 -25.79 -7.93 -0.21
CA LYS A 232 -26.77 -7.40 -1.18
C LYS A 232 -26.27 -7.34 -2.62
N GLY A 233 -25.00 -6.98 -2.80
CA GLY A 233 -24.37 -6.81 -4.12
C GLY A 233 -23.82 -8.10 -4.70
N THR A 234 -23.03 -7.95 -5.76
CA THR A 234 -22.32 -9.06 -6.41
C THR A 234 -20.83 -8.73 -6.56
N LEU A 235 -19.96 -9.72 -6.35
CA LEU A 235 -18.57 -9.63 -6.79
C LEU A 235 -18.33 -10.49 -8.03
N ILE A 236 -17.56 -9.99 -8.99
CA ILE A 236 -17.07 -10.75 -10.15
C ILE A 236 -15.55 -10.72 -10.16
N ILE A 237 -14.93 -11.87 -9.89
CA ILE A 237 -13.50 -11.98 -9.63
C ILE A 237 -12.88 -12.85 -10.73
N VAL A 238 -12.08 -12.26 -11.62
CA VAL A 238 -11.59 -12.90 -12.86
C VAL A 238 -10.09 -13.15 -12.82
N GLY A 239 -9.66 -14.38 -13.14
CA GLY A 239 -8.25 -14.82 -13.05
C GLY A 239 -7.28 -14.18 -14.04
N GLY A 240 -7.73 -13.37 -15.00
CA GLY A 240 -6.87 -12.72 -16.01
C GLY A 240 -6.79 -13.49 -17.33
N GLY A 241 -5.90 -13.07 -18.24
CA GLY A 241 -5.64 -13.79 -19.51
C GLY A 241 -6.82 -13.83 -20.49
N GLY A 242 -7.81 -12.98 -20.30
CA GLY A 242 -9.06 -12.95 -21.07
C GLY A 242 -10.28 -12.86 -20.16
N MET A 243 -11.46 -12.90 -20.76
CA MET A 243 -12.74 -12.83 -20.07
C MET A 243 -13.59 -14.06 -20.41
N PRO A 244 -14.29 -14.69 -19.44
CA PRO A 244 -15.33 -15.66 -19.74
C PRO A 244 -16.36 -15.09 -20.72
N LYS A 245 -16.87 -15.93 -21.62
CA LYS A 245 -17.85 -15.53 -22.65
C LYS A 245 -19.12 -15.00 -21.98
N GLY A 246 -19.62 -13.87 -22.45
CA GLY A 246 -20.86 -13.26 -21.95
C GLY A 246 -20.73 -12.56 -20.59
N LEU A 247 -19.53 -12.50 -19.98
CA LEU A 247 -19.37 -11.94 -18.64
C LEU A 247 -19.52 -10.41 -18.61
N ILE A 248 -19.16 -9.72 -19.70
CA ILE A 248 -19.32 -8.25 -19.81
C ILE A 248 -20.80 -7.89 -19.79
N GLU A 249 -21.61 -8.59 -20.59
CA GLU A 249 -23.05 -8.39 -20.68
C GLU A 249 -23.71 -8.69 -19.33
N ARG A 250 -23.33 -9.79 -18.69
CA ARG A 250 -23.79 -10.14 -17.32
C ARG A 250 -23.39 -9.08 -16.29
N PHE A 251 -22.18 -8.53 -16.36
CA PHE A 251 -21.76 -7.45 -15.47
C PHE A 251 -22.64 -6.21 -15.66
N VAL A 252 -22.90 -5.80 -16.91
CA VAL A 252 -23.78 -4.66 -17.21
C VAL A 252 -25.20 -4.92 -16.73
N GLU A 253 -25.74 -6.11 -16.95
CA GLU A 253 -27.05 -6.51 -16.44
C GLU A 253 -27.14 -6.38 -14.91
N MET A 254 -26.14 -6.90 -14.19
CA MET A 254 -26.06 -6.78 -12.72
C MET A 254 -25.85 -5.34 -12.24
N ALA A 255 -25.26 -4.48 -13.07
CA ALA A 255 -25.11 -3.06 -12.80
C ALA A 255 -26.38 -2.25 -13.14
N GLY A 256 -27.48 -2.87 -13.57
CA GLY A 256 -28.73 -2.17 -13.91
C GLY A 256 -29.01 -2.03 -15.41
N GLY A 257 -28.33 -2.82 -16.25
CA GLY A 257 -28.56 -2.87 -17.69
C GLY A 257 -28.28 -1.52 -18.37
N LYS A 258 -29.27 -0.96 -19.06
CA LYS A 258 -29.13 0.32 -19.80
C LYS A 258 -28.91 1.53 -18.88
N GLU A 259 -29.33 1.45 -17.62
CA GLU A 259 -29.09 2.50 -16.63
C GLU A 259 -27.79 2.31 -15.86
N ALA A 260 -26.97 1.31 -16.22
CA ALA A 260 -25.71 1.05 -15.56
C ALA A 260 -24.77 2.25 -15.67
N LYS A 261 -24.28 2.68 -14.50
CA LYS A 261 -23.22 3.68 -14.34
C LYS A 261 -21.98 2.97 -13.81
N ILE A 262 -21.08 2.62 -14.71
CA ILE A 262 -19.88 1.84 -14.41
C ILE A 262 -18.68 2.77 -14.25
N VAL A 263 -17.99 2.65 -13.12
CA VAL A 263 -16.71 3.30 -12.88
C VAL A 263 -15.58 2.31 -13.18
N VAL A 264 -14.68 2.67 -14.09
CA VAL A 264 -13.49 1.87 -14.42
C VAL A 264 -12.26 2.49 -13.76
N LEU A 265 -11.51 1.67 -13.03
CA LEU A 265 -10.33 2.05 -12.26
C LEU A 265 -9.06 1.41 -12.88
N PRO A 266 -8.35 2.12 -13.78
CA PRO A 266 -7.12 1.65 -14.41
C PRO A 266 -5.87 1.77 -13.51
N THR A 267 -6.07 1.98 -12.20
CA THR A 267 -5.04 2.30 -11.19
C THR A 267 -3.86 1.31 -11.18
N ALA A 268 -4.10 0.02 -11.47
CA ALA A 268 -3.06 -0.99 -11.46
C ALA A 268 -2.09 -0.93 -12.66
N MET A 269 -2.47 -0.32 -13.79
CA MET A 269 -1.64 -0.28 -15.00
C MET A 269 -0.35 0.56 -14.80
N PRO A 270 0.76 0.29 -15.50
CA PRO A 270 1.91 1.19 -15.49
C PRO A 270 1.59 2.54 -16.14
N ASP A 271 2.38 3.56 -15.81
CA ASP A 271 2.35 4.85 -16.50
C ASP A 271 3.23 4.83 -17.77
N PRO A 272 2.89 5.63 -18.80
CA PRO A 272 1.66 6.40 -18.91
C PRO A 272 0.44 5.50 -19.16
N LEU A 273 -0.72 5.90 -18.63
CA LEU A 273 -1.99 5.23 -18.92
C LEU A 273 -2.33 5.29 -20.42
N PRO A 274 -2.90 4.22 -21.00
CA PRO A 274 -3.29 4.23 -22.40
C PRO A 274 -4.41 5.23 -22.67
N LYS A 275 -4.39 5.88 -23.85
CA LYS A 275 -5.42 6.85 -24.26
C LYS A 275 -6.82 6.25 -24.39
N ARG A 276 -6.90 4.94 -24.64
CA ARG A 276 -8.14 4.16 -24.72
C ARG A 276 -8.05 3.02 -23.73
N ASP A 277 -9.13 2.83 -22.99
CA ASP A 277 -9.27 1.71 -22.06
C ASP A 277 -10.20 0.66 -22.69
N GLY A 278 -9.63 -0.51 -22.99
CA GLY A 278 -10.34 -1.56 -23.71
C GLY A 278 -11.53 -2.12 -22.93
N ILE A 279 -11.46 -2.19 -21.59
CA ILE A 279 -12.60 -2.68 -20.80
C ILE A 279 -13.72 -1.64 -20.74
N ALA A 280 -13.37 -0.35 -20.65
CA ALA A 280 -14.35 0.72 -20.74
C ALA A 280 -15.09 0.71 -22.10
N GLU A 281 -14.39 0.44 -23.20
CA GLU A 281 -15.01 0.30 -24.52
C GLU A 281 -15.97 -0.89 -24.59
N LEU A 282 -15.62 -2.03 -24.00
CA LEU A 282 -16.50 -3.20 -23.94
C LEU A 282 -17.79 -2.91 -23.16
N PHE A 283 -17.69 -2.23 -22.01
CA PHE A 283 -18.88 -1.84 -21.24
C PHE A 283 -19.77 -0.84 -21.98
N ARG A 284 -19.18 0.14 -22.68
CA ARG A 284 -19.94 1.06 -23.52
C ARG A 284 -20.67 0.34 -24.66
N LYS A 285 -20.00 -0.60 -25.33
CA LYS A 285 -20.60 -1.44 -26.39
C LYS A 285 -21.74 -2.31 -25.86
N ALA A 286 -21.65 -2.77 -24.60
CA ALA A 286 -22.71 -3.50 -23.92
C ALA A 286 -23.84 -2.59 -23.37
N GLY A 287 -23.78 -1.27 -23.61
CA GLY A 287 -24.89 -0.34 -23.34
C GLY A 287 -24.80 0.44 -22.03
N ALA A 288 -23.69 0.37 -21.29
CA ALA A 288 -23.52 1.09 -20.03
C ALA A 288 -22.96 2.51 -20.22
N LYS A 289 -23.28 3.41 -19.28
CA LYS A 289 -22.58 4.69 -19.10
C LYS A 289 -21.28 4.42 -18.34
N VAL A 290 -20.14 4.87 -18.87
CA VAL A 290 -18.82 4.53 -18.31
C VAL A 290 -17.98 5.76 -18.00
N THR A 291 -17.58 5.90 -16.74
CA THR A 291 -16.64 6.91 -16.22
C THR A 291 -15.30 6.24 -15.90
N ILE A 292 -14.19 6.79 -16.40
CA ILE A 292 -12.85 6.31 -16.07
C ILE A 292 -12.26 7.25 -15.02
N LEU A 293 -11.82 6.72 -13.88
CA LEU A 293 -11.14 7.51 -12.85
C LEU A 293 -9.65 7.11 -12.79
N PRO A 294 -8.75 7.86 -13.44
CA PRO A 294 -7.34 7.47 -13.60
C PRO A 294 -6.46 7.82 -12.39
N ALA A 295 -6.97 8.60 -11.43
CA ALA A 295 -6.21 9.08 -10.30
C ALA A 295 -5.62 7.95 -9.44
N ARG A 296 -4.47 8.23 -8.82
CA ARG A 296 -3.71 7.26 -8.00
C ARG A 296 -3.16 7.83 -6.71
N ASP A 297 -3.21 9.15 -6.54
CA ASP A 297 -2.87 9.82 -5.31
C ASP A 297 -4.14 10.16 -4.52
N ARG A 298 -3.96 10.54 -3.26
CA ARG A 298 -5.07 10.90 -2.38
C ARG A 298 -5.94 11.99 -3.00
N VAL A 299 -5.30 13.05 -3.46
CA VAL A 299 -5.94 14.29 -3.91
C VAL A 299 -6.85 14.00 -5.10
N GLY A 300 -6.38 13.23 -6.08
CA GLY A 300 -7.14 12.89 -7.26
C GLY A 300 -8.26 11.88 -6.98
N VAL A 301 -8.02 10.86 -6.15
CA VAL A 301 -9.09 9.89 -5.83
C VAL A 301 -10.18 10.50 -4.95
N GLU A 302 -9.85 11.46 -4.08
CA GLU A 302 -10.80 12.20 -3.25
C GLU A 302 -11.33 13.49 -3.92
N SER A 303 -11.09 13.67 -5.22
CA SER A 303 -11.66 14.79 -5.98
C SER A 303 -13.19 14.77 -5.98
N LYS A 304 -13.80 15.94 -6.17
CA LYS A 304 -15.27 16.07 -6.21
C LYS A 304 -15.87 15.20 -7.31
N GLU A 305 -15.18 15.10 -8.44
CA GLU A 305 -15.56 14.32 -9.61
C GLU A 305 -15.53 12.82 -9.29
N SER A 306 -14.45 12.33 -8.67
CA SER A 306 -14.33 10.93 -8.24
C SER A 306 -15.40 10.55 -7.23
N ILE A 307 -15.62 11.40 -6.22
CA ILE A 307 -16.66 11.18 -5.19
C ILE A 307 -18.05 11.12 -5.82
N ALA A 308 -18.38 12.07 -6.71
CA ALA A 308 -19.67 12.09 -7.39
C ALA A 308 -19.89 10.84 -8.24
N ALA A 309 -18.89 10.44 -9.04
CA ALA A 309 -18.96 9.25 -9.87
C ALA A 309 -19.19 7.97 -9.04
N LEU A 310 -18.48 7.81 -7.92
CA LEU A 310 -18.62 6.63 -7.04
C LEU A 310 -19.95 6.60 -6.27
N ARG A 311 -20.49 7.76 -5.88
CA ARG A 311 -21.82 7.84 -5.24
C ARG A 311 -22.94 7.36 -6.16
N GLU A 312 -22.85 7.69 -7.44
CA GLU A 312 -23.85 7.29 -8.44
C GLU A 312 -23.57 5.93 -9.07
N ALA A 313 -22.39 5.35 -8.85
CA ALA A 313 -21.99 4.10 -9.47
C ALA A 313 -22.94 2.95 -9.09
N THR A 314 -23.29 2.15 -10.09
CA THR A 314 -23.97 0.86 -9.95
C THR A 314 -23.06 -0.31 -10.28
N GLY A 315 -21.92 -0.03 -10.92
CA GLY A 315 -20.84 -0.97 -11.17
C GLY A 315 -19.46 -0.35 -10.94
N ILE A 316 -18.52 -1.11 -10.37
CA ILE A 316 -17.08 -0.73 -10.32
C ILE A 316 -16.26 -1.83 -10.96
N TRP A 317 -15.31 -1.45 -11.82
CA TRP A 317 -14.37 -2.37 -12.42
C TRP A 317 -12.91 -2.01 -12.10
N PHE A 318 -12.22 -2.91 -11.39
CA PHE A 318 -10.79 -2.84 -11.14
C PHE A 318 -10.00 -3.45 -12.32
N GLY A 319 -9.16 -2.62 -12.96
CA GLY A 319 -8.29 -3.05 -14.05
C GLY A 319 -7.13 -3.96 -13.62
N GLY A 320 -6.45 -4.56 -14.61
CA GLY A 320 -5.24 -5.36 -14.41
C GLY A 320 -3.97 -4.53 -14.21
N GLY A 321 -2.87 -5.18 -13.83
CA GLY A 321 -1.56 -4.55 -13.61
C GLY A 321 -0.90 -4.98 -12.30
N ARG A 322 -0.55 -4.03 -11.43
CA ARG A 322 0.00 -4.27 -10.09
C ARG A 322 -1.00 -3.88 -9.00
N GLN A 323 -1.48 -4.87 -8.26
CA GLN A 323 -2.56 -4.74 -7.27
C GLN A 323 -2.20 -3.82 -6.08
N TRP A 324 -0.92 -3.73 -5.70
CA TRP A 324 -0.48 -2.83 -4.63
C TRP A 324 -0.78 -1.35 -4.92
N ARG A 325 -0.88 -0.96 -6.20
CA ARG A 325 -1.25 0.42 -6.59
C ARG A 325 -2.67 0.79 -6.17
N PHE A 326 -3.57 -0.19 -6.07
CA PHE A 326 -4.91 0.06 -5.52
C PHE A 326 -4.86 0.31 -4.01
N VAL A 327 -4.00 -0.41 -3.27
CA VAL A 327 -3.80 -0.13 -1.84
C VAL A 327 -3.26 1.28 -1.67
N ASP A 328 -2.25 1.65 -2.44
CA ASP A 328 -1.69 3.00 -2.40
C ASP A 328 -2.72 4.07 -2.76
N ALA A 329 -3.57 3.83 -3.75
CA ALA A 329 -4.57 4.80 -4.15
C ALA A 329 -5.71 4.93 -3.14
N TYR A 330 -6.25 3.82 -2.62
CA TYR A 330 -7.57 3.80 -1.99
C TYR A 330 -7.59 3.46 -0.49
N GLU A 331 -6.55 2.82 0.06
CA GLU A 331 -6.48 2.51 1.50
C GLU A 331 -6.62 3.81 2.32
N ASP A 332 -7.43 3.76 3.38
CA ASP A 332 -7.68 4.88 4.31
C ASP A 332 -8.13 6.19 3.64
N THR A 333 -8.83 6.09 2.50
CA THR A 333 -9.45 7.24 1.82
C THR A 333 -10.95 7.31 2.08
N ALA A 334 -11.52 8.52 1.95
CA ALA A 334 -12.96 8.75 2.04
C ALA A 334 -13.76 8.08 0.90
N VAL A 335 -13.10 7.65 -0.17
CA VAL A 335 -13.77 7.02 -1.33
C VAL A 335 -13.92 5.51 -1.22
N LEU A 336 -13.08 4.82 -0.44
CA LEU A 336 -13.21 3.38 -0.25
C LEU A 336 -14.59 2.98 0.33
N PRO A 337 -15.12 3.67 1.37
CA PRO A 337 -16.50 3.42 1.83
C PRO A 337 -17.57 3.58 0.74
N LEU A 338 -17.40 4.52 -0.20
CA LEU A 338 -18.35 4.73 -1.30
C LEU A 338 -18.37 3.53 -2.26
N MET A 339 -17.23 2.84 -2.43
CA MET A 339 -17.18 1.59 -3.19
C MET A 339 -18.00 0.49 -2.51
N PHE A 340 -17.86 0.33 -1.19
CA PHE A 340 -18.70 -0.60 -0.42
C PHE A 340 -20.19 -0.24 -0.52
N ASP A 341 -20.53 1.05 -0.58
CA ASP A 341 -21.91 1.47 -0.75
C ASP A 341 -22.52 1.02 -2.09
N VAL A 342 -21.71 0.82 -3.15
CA VAL A 342 -22.18 0.18 -4.39
C VAL A 342 -22.75 -1.21 -4.11
N LEU A 343 -22.03 -2.03 -3.34
CA LEU A 343 -22.51 -3.37 -2.94
C LEU A 343 -23.73 -3.28 -2.02
N LYS A 344 -23.76 -2.34 -1.07
CA LYS A 344 -24.91 -2.16 -0.17
C LYS A 344 -26.18 -1.76 -0.92
N ARG A 345 -26.05 -1.07 -2.06
CA ARG A 345 -27.17 -0.73 -2.97
C ARG A 345 -27.55 -1.87 -3.93
N GLY A 346 -26.89 -3.03 -3.86
CA GLY A 346 -27.15 -4.17 -4.73
C GLY A 346 -26.39 -4.13 -6.07
N GLY A 347 -25.44 -3.20 -6.23
CA GLY A 347 -24.60 -3.10 -7.42
C GLY A 347 -23.53 -4.19 -7.49
N VAL A 348 -22.69 -4.09 -8.52
CA VAL A 348 -21.64 -5.07 -8.81
C VAL A 348 -20.25 -4.45 -8.73
N ILE A 349 -19.32 -5.16 -8.11
CA ILE A 349 -17.89 -4.85 -8.19
C ILE A 349 -17.21 -6.01 -8.90
N GLY A 350 -16.30 -5.71 -9.80
CA GLY A 350 -15.53 -6.76 -10.45
C GLY A 350 -14.13 -6.32 -10.83
N GLY A 351 -13.33 -7.27 -11.29
CA GLY A 351 -11.99 -6.99 -11.74
C GLY A 351 -11.27 -8.22 -12.23
N SER A 352 -10.20 -7.98 -13.00
CA SER A 352 -9.41 -9.04 -13.64
C SER A 352 -7.94 -8.93 -13.27
N SER A 353 -7.29 -10.08 -13.06
CA SER A 353 -5.88 -10.14 -12.66
C SER A 353 -5.66 -9.34 -11.37
N ALA A 354 -4.85 -8.28 -11.35
CA ALA A 354 -4.71 -7.40 -10.18
C ALA A 354 -6.05 -6.94 -9.58
N GLY A 355 -7.05 -6.66 -10.43
CA GLY A 355 -8.39 -6.28 -9.99
C GLY A 355 -9.21 -7.43 -9.38
N ALA A 356 -8.82 -8.68 -9.59
CA ALA A 356 -9.37 -9.82 -8.85
C ALA A 356 -8.73 -9.93 -7.46
N THR A 357 -7.40 -9.90 -7.39
CA THR A 357 -6.63 -10.03 -6.14
C THR A 357 -7.03 -8.96 -5.12
N ILE A 358 -7.18 -7.71 -5.55
CA ILE A 358 -7.44 -6.59 -4.65
C ILE A 358 -8.78 -6.70 -3.89
N GLN A 359 -9.72 -7.51 -4.38
CA GLN A 359 -11.03 -7.67 -3.76
C GLN A 359 -10.99 -8.48 -2.46
N GLY A 360 -9.95 -9.30 -2.24
CA GLY A 360 -9.81 -10.09 -1.02
C GLY A 360 -9.38 -9.28 0.20
N GLU A 361 -9.49 -9.90 1.38
CA GLU A 361 -8.93 -9.35 2.62
C GLU A 361 -7.40 -9.45 2.63
N TYR A 362 -6.86 -10.59 2.22
CA TYR A 362 -5.41 -10.79 2.08
C TYR A 362 -4.95 -10.46 0.65
N LEU A 363 -3.94 -9.59 0.53
CA LEU A 363 -3.33 -9.23 -0.74
C LEU A 363 -2.18 -10.17 -1.09
N ALA A 364 -2.46 -11.17 -1.92
CA ALA A 364 -1.40 -11.99 -2.50
C ALA A 364 -0.53 -11.18 -3.46
N ARG A 365 0.79 -11.39 -3.42
CA ARG A 365 1.77 -10.84 -4.38
C ARG A 365 1.81 -9.31 -4.43
N GLY A 366 1.63 -8.67 -3.27
CA GLY A 366 1.66 -7.22 -3.11
C GLY A 366 3.03 -6.55 -3.26
N GLY A 367 4.08 -7.27 -3.68
CA GLY A 367 5.43 -6.73 -3.83
C GLY A 367 5.47 -5.50 -4.72
N VAL A 368 6.28 -4.51 -4.34
CA VAL A 368 6.42 -3.23 -5.07
C VAL A 368 7.41 -3.39 -6.23
N PHE A 369 8.54 -4.05 -5.97
CA PHE A 369 9.59 -4.31 -6.97
C PHE A 369 9.20 -5.41 -7.97
N ASP A 370 8.64 -6.52 -7.48
CA ASP A 370 8.22 -7.67 -8.30
C ASP A 370 6.92 -8.30 -7.80
N ASN A 371 6.41 -9.32 -8.51
CA ASN A 371 5.19 -10.05 -8.16
C ASN A 371 5.43 -11.55 -7.93
N LEU A 372 6.67 -11.92 -7.59
CA LEU A 372 7.13 -13.31 -7.49
C LEU A 372 6.72 -13.92 -6.15
N ALA A 373 7.00 -13.21 -5.05
CA ALA A 373 6.64 -13.69 -3.72
C ALA A 373 5.14 -13.57 -3.47
N ILE A 374 4.50 -14.62 -2.94
CA ILE A 374 3.08 -14.58 -2.58
C ILE A 374 2.81 -13.68 -1.35
N ARG A 375 3.81 -13.54 -0.47
CA ARG A 375 3.78 -12.68 0.71
C ARG A 375 4.74 -11.51 0.50
N TYR A 376 4.30 -10.30 0.86
CA TYR A 376 5.15 -9.12 0.89
C TYR A 376 4.71 -8.23 2.06
N GLU A 377 5.39 -8.36 3.20
CA GLU A 377 5.03 -7.65 4.44
C GLU A 377 4.88 -6.14 4.21
N GLY A 378 3.76 -5.58 4.72
CA GLY A 378 3.35 -4.21 4.46
C GLY A 378 2.45 -4.03 3.23
N TYR A 379 2.27 -5.07 2.42
CA TYR A 379 1.28 -5.14 1.35
C TYR A 379 0.55 -6.48 1.37
N GLU A 380 0.11 -6.89 2.55
CA GLU A 380 -0.64 -8.14 2.76
C GLU A 380 -2.14 -7.89 3.00
N ARG A 381 -2.57 -6.63 3.08
CA ARG A 381 -3.98 -6.22 3.20
C ARG A 381 -4.52 -5.78 1.84
N GLY A 382 -5.63 -6.37 1.40
CA GLY A 382 -6.41 -5.94 0.24
C GLY A 382 -7.48 -4.91 0.60
N LEU A 383 -8.41 -4.64 -0.31
CA LEU A 383 -9.52 -3.71 -0.05
C LEU A 383 -10.72 -4.36 0.64
N ASN A 384 -10.65 -5.67 0.92
CA ASN A 384 -11.58 -6.37 1.80
C ASN A 384 -13.06 -6.34 1.34
N PHE A 385 -13.31 -6.37 0.03
CA PHE A 385 -14.67 -6.54 -0.50
C PHE A 385 -15.22 -7.95 -0.27
N LEU A 386 -14.32 -8.94 -0.23
CA LEU A 386 -14.61 -10.30 0.21
C LEU A 386 -13.75 -10.62 1.45
N PRO A 387 -14.32 -10.56 2.65
CA PRO A 387 -13.60 -10.88 3.88
C PRO A 387 -13.13 -12.33 3.94
N GLY A 388 -12.07 -12.60 4.68
CA GLY A 388 -11.62 -13.95 5.00
C GLY A 388 -10.92 -14.73 3.88
N VAL A 389 -10.68 -14.09 2.72
CA VAL A 389 -10.08 -14.77 1.56
C VAL A 389 -8.75 -14.16 1.10
N ALA A 390 -7.89 -15.01 0.54
CA ALA A 390 -6.70 -14.65 -0.22
C ALA A 390 -6.88 -15.07 -1.68
N ILE A 391 -6.83 -14.14 -2.62
CA ILE A 391 -7.12 -14.40 -4.04
C ILE A 391 -5.84 -14.32 -4.88
N ASP A 392 -5.48 -15.39 -5.59
CA ASP A 392 -4.39 -15.40 -6.57
C ASP A 392 -4.94 -15.71 -7.97
N GLN A 393 -4.29 -15.16 -8.98
CA GLN A 393 -4.75 -15.09 -10.37
C GLN A 393 -3.69 -15.64 -11.31
N HIS A 394 -4.04 -15.84 -12.58
CA HIS A 394 -3.19 -16.50 -13.57
C HIS A 394 -2.63 -17.83 -13.02
N PHE A 395 -3.46 -18.55 -12.25
CA PHE A 395 -3.00 -19.45 -11.19
C PHE A 395 -2.26 -20.66 -11.75
N ALA A 396 -2.93 -21.52 -12.53
CA ALA A 396 -2.26 -22.65 -13.17
C ALA A 396 -1.23 -22.20 -14.21
N GLN A 397 -1.53 -21.15 -14.97
CA GLN A 397 -0.68 -20.64 -16.05
C GLN A 397 0.70 -20.18 -15.54
N ARG A 398 0.76 -19.70 -14.29
CA ARG A 398 2.01 -19.28 -13.63
C ARG A 398 2.50 -20.26 -12.56
N LYS A 399 1.96 -21.49 -12.52
CA LYS A 399 2.40 -22.59 -11.63
C LYS A 399 2.36 -22.23 -10.14
N ARG A 400 1.30 -21.53 -9.69
CA ARG A 400 1.22 -20.88 -8.37
C ARG A 400 0.69 -21.76 -7.23
N PHE A 401 0.46 -23.06 -7.48
CA PHE A 401 -0.08 -24.00 -6.48
C PHE A 401 0.74 -24.06 -5.19
N LYS A 402 2.07 -24.24 -5.30
CA LYS A 402 2.97 -24.33 -4.13
C LYS A 402 3.03 -23.05 -3.31
N ASP A 403 2.92 -21.91 -3.99
CA ASP A 403 2.91 -20.61 -3.33
C ASP A 403 1.66 -20.47 -2.45
N MET A 404 0.48 -20.84 -2.98
CA MET A 404 -0.76 -20.82 -2.22
C MET A 404 -0.74 -21.80 -1.05
N GLU A 405 -0.22 -23.02 -1.24
CA GLU A 405 -0.03 -23.98 -0.13
C GLU A 405 0.86 -23.40 0.98
N THR A 406 1.93 -22.70 0.61
CA THR A 406 2.83 -22.02 1.56
C THR A 406 2.09 -20.92 2.32
N LEU A 407 1.26 -20.14 1.63
CA LEU A 407 0.43 -19.11 2.27
C LEU A 407 -0.57 -19.72 3.25
N MET A 408 -1.27 -20.79 2.88
CA MET A 408 -2.25 -21.45 3.76
C MET A 408 -1.60 -22.12 4.97
N ARG A 409 -0.36 -22.62 4.86
CA ARG A 409 0.40 -23.08 6.03
C ARG A 409 0.78 -21.94 6.97
N THR A 410 1.06 -20.77 6.42
CA THR A 410 1.45 -19.59 7.20
C THR A 410 0.23 -18.95 7.87
N PHE A 411 -0.87 -18.80 7.13
CA PHE A 411 -2.10 -18.15 7.58
C PHE A 411 -3.31 -19.06 7.34
N PRO A 412 -3.43 -20.16 8.10
CA PRO A 412 -4.48 -21.18 7.91
C PRO A 412 -5.90 -20.66 8.17
N GLN A 413 -6.04 -19.48 8.79
CA GLN A 413 -7.34 -18.87 8.99
C GLN A 413 -7.99 -18.40 7.67
N TYR A 414 -7.21 -18.05 6.63
CA TYR A 414 -7.77 -17.60 5.35
C TYR A 414 -8.27 -18.78 4.51
N LEU A 415 -9.21 -18.49 3.60
CA LEU A 415 -9.54 -19.35 2.47
C LEU A 415 -8.74 -18.87 1.25
N GLY A 416 -7.88 -19.73 0.71
CA GLY A 416 -7.13 -19.45 -0.51
C GLY A 416 -7.99 -19.71 -1.75
N ILE A 417 -7.96 -18.80 -2.73
CA ILE A 417 -8.69 -18.93 -3.99
C ILE A 417 -7.72 -18.69 -5.14
N GLY A 418 -7.38 -19.75 -5.87
CA GLY A 418 -6.60 -19.67 -7.11
C GLY A 418 -7.51 -19.66 -8.33
N LEU A 419 -7.43 -18.61 -9.16
CA LEU A 419 -8.23 -18.44 -10.37
C LEU A 419 -7.36 -18.60 -11.61
N ASP A 420 -7.74 -19.54 -12.47
CA ASP A 420 -7.13 -19.68 -13.78
C ASP A 420 -7.50 -18.53 -14.73
N GLU A 421 -6.68 -18.35 -15.77
CA GLU A 421 -7.01 -17.45 -16.87
C GLU A 421 -8.36 -17.78 -17.53
N ALA A 422 -9.02 -16.75 -18.06
CA ALA A 422 -10.34 -16.81 -18.70
C ALA A 422 -11.42 -17.52 -17.86
N THR A 423 -11.28 -17.43 -16.53
CA THR A 423 -12.15 -18.06 -15.52
C THR A 423 -12.48 -17.05 -14.43
N ALA A 424 -13.69 -17.12 -13.88
CA ALA A 424 -14.15 -16.22 -12.85
C ALA A 424 -15.02 -16.94 -11.82
N ILE A 425 -15.13 -16.33 -10.64
CA ILE A 425 -16.24 -16.57 -9.72
C ILE A 425 -17.17 -15.37 -9.69
N ILE A 426 -18.47 -15.66 -9.62
CA ILE A 426 -19.53 -14.69 -9.34
C ILE A 426 -20.01 -14.97 -7.91
N VAL A 427 -19.85 -14.02 -7.01
CA VAL A 427 -20.15 -14.17 -5.59
C VAL A 427 -21.39 -13.38 -5.20
N ARG A 428 -22.39 -14.06 -4.62
CA ARG A 428 -23.59 -13.46 -4.02
C ARG A 428 -23.86 -14.12 -2.67
N GLY A 429 -24.07 -13.33 -1.62
CA GLY A 429 -24.01 -13.85 -0.26
C GLY A 429 -22.69 -14.57 -0.04
N SER A 430 -22.73 -15.79 0.49
CA SER A 430 -21.54 -16.64 0.65
C SER A 430 -21.32 -17.64 -0.48
N VAL A 431 -22.07 -17.58 -1.59
CA VAL A 431 -21.99 -18.56 -2.67
C VAL A 431 -21.19 -17.99 -3.84
N ALA A 432 -20.12 -18.71 -4.21
CA ALA A 432 -19.32 -18.46 -5.40
C ALA A 432 -19.71 -19.44 -6.50
N LYS A 433 -20.17 -18.93 -7.66
CA LYS A 433 -20.43 -19.73 -8.86
C LYS A 433 -19.29 -19.57 -9.86
N VAL A 434 -18.76 -20.68 -10.35
CA VAL A 434 -17.67 -20.70 -11.34
C VAL A 434 -18.21 -20.51 -12.76
N THR A 435 -17.52 -19.71 -13.57
CA THR A 435 -17.78 -19.54 -15.01
C THR A 435 -16.48 -19.33 -15.79
N GLY A 436 -16.45 -19.77 -17.04
CA GLY A 436 -15.25 -19.71 -17.88
C GLY A 436 -14.54 -21.05 -18.06
N ARG A 437 -13.44 -21.05 -18.82
CA ARG A 437 -12.90 -22.29 -19.42
C ARG A 437 -11.89 -23.05 -18.57
N GLY A 438 -11.30 -22.41 -17.58
CA GLY A 438 -10.34 -23.02 -16.65
C GLY A 438 -11.02 -23.45 -15.35
N GLN A 439 -10.23 -23.52 -14.27
CA GLN A 439 -10.71 -23.94 -12.97
C GLN A 439 -10.53 -22.86 -11.89
N VAL A 440 -11.24 -23.06 -10.79
CA VAL A 440 -11.06 -22.31 -9.55
C VAL A 440 -10.67 -23.29 -8.45
N HIS A 441 -9.57 -23.00 -7.77
CA HIS A 441 -8.96 -23.86 -6.76
C HIS A 441 -9.16 -23.25 -5.38
N PHE A 442 -9.98 -23.89 -4.54
CA PHE A 442 -10.25 -23.45 -3.18
C PHE A 442 -9.37 -24.22 -2.20
N TYR A 443 -8.56 -23.49 -1.43
CA TYR A 443 -7.65 -24.04 -0.43
C TYR A 443 -8.16 -23.74 0.97
N ASP A 444 -8.61 -24.78 1.67
CA ASP A 444 -8.93 -24.74 3.08
C ASP A 444 -7.85 -25.49 3.86
N ALA A 445 -7.22 -24.84 4.85
CA ALA A 445 -6.17 -25.47 5.66
C ALA A 445 -6.68 -26.71 6.45
N ALA A 446 -7.99 -26.85 6.63
CA ALA A 446 -8.60 -28.02 7.25
C ALA A 446 -8.68 -29.25 6.34
N VAL A 447 -8.43 -29.11 5.03
CA VAL A 447 -8.57 -30.19 4.04
C VAL A 447 -7.25 -30.39 3.27
N THR A 448 -6.94 -31.63 2.93
CA THR A 448 -5.75 -31.96 2.13
C THR A 448 -5.96 -31.57 0.67
N GLY A 449 -5.18 -30.60 0.19
CA GLY A 449 -5.19 -30.16 -1.20
C GLY A 449 -6.40 -29.27 -1.55
N PRO A 450 -6.44 -28.70 -2.77
CA PRO A 450 -7.51 -27.81 -3.17
C PRO A 450 -8.76 -28.55 -3.67
N VAL A 451 -9.93 -28.01 -3.35
CA VAL A 451 -11.17 -28.33 -4.09
C VAL A 451 -11.14 -27.54 -5.40
N SER A 452 -11.04 -28.24 -6.53
CA SER A 452 -10.92 -27.61 -7.85
C SER A 452 -12.22 -27.75 -8.63
N LEU A 453 -12.81 -26.62 -9.02
CA LEU A 453 -14.14 -26.55 -9.62
C LEU A 453 -14.09 -25.91 -11.01
N SER A 454 -14.86 -26.48 -11.93
CA SER A 454 -15.03 -25.96 -13.30
C SER A 454 -16.35 -25.19 -13.45
N GLU A 455 -16.59 -24.64 -14.63
CA GLU A 455 -17.82 -23.89 -14.95
C GLU A 455 -19.11 -24.60 -14.51
N GLY A 456 -20.03 -23.81 -13.95
CA GLY A 456 -21.34 -24.27 -13.50
C GLY A 456 -21.36 -24.70 -12.03
N ALA A 457 -20.24 -25.15 -11.49
CA ALA A 457 -20.13 -25.56 -10.09
C ALA A 457 -20.23 -24.37 -9.13
N THR A 458 -20.68 -24.67 -7.91
CA THR A 458 -20.90 -23.70 -6.85
C THR A 458 -20.15 -24.11 -5.58
N TYR A 459 -19.59 -23.12 -4.88
CA TYR A 459 -18.88 -23.31 -3.62
C TYR A 459 -19.41 -22.32 -2.57
N ASN A 460 -19.75 -22.82 -1.39
CA ASN A 460 -20.14 -21.98 -0.27
C ASN A 460 -18.89 -21.57 0.50
N LEU A 461 -18.50 -20.31 0.36
CA LEU A 461 -17.30 -19.73 0.96
C LEU A 461 -17.37 -19.74 2.50
N LYS A 462 -18.58 -19.64 3.07
CA LYS A 462 -18.78 -19.63 4.53
C LYS A 462 -18.59 -21.03 5.13
N THR A 463 -19.16 -22.06 4.51
CA THR A 463 -19.02 -23.45 5.00
C THR A 463 -17.80 -24.16 4.44
N ARG A 464 -17.08 -23.54 3.49
CA ARG A 464 -15.92 -24.07 2.78
C ARG A 464 -16.20 -25.41 2.09
N GLN A 465 -17.37 -25.53 1.47
CA GLN A 465 -17.83 -26.76 0.83
C GLN A 465 -18.39 -26.50 -0.56
N GLN A 466 -18.20 -27.46 -1.46
CA GLN A 466 -18.93 -27.49 -2.73
C GLN A 466 -20.42 -27.64 -2.44
N VAL A 467 -21.24 -26.82 -3.09
CA VAL A 467 -22.70 -26.97 -3.07
C VAL A 467 -23.03 -27.97 -4.17
N MET A 468 -23.53 -29.14 -3.77
CA MET A 468 -24.01 -30.15 -4.69
C MET A 468 -25.30 -29.65 -5.37
N PRO A 469 -25.51 -29.94 -6.67
CA PRO A 469 -26.68 -29.50 -7.42
C PRO A 469 -28.03 -29.89 -6.81
#